data_AF-A0A955QEV5-F1
#
_entry.id   AF-A0A955QEV5-F1
#
_cell.length_a   1.000
_cell.length_b   1.000
_cell.length_c   1.000
_cell.angle_alpha   90.00
_cell.angle_beta   90.00
_cell.angle_gamma   90.00
#
_symmetry.space_group_name_H-M   'P 1'
#
loop_
_entity.id
_entity.type
_entity.pdbx_description
1 polymer ?
#
loop_
_entity_poly.entity_id
_entity_poly.type
_entity_poly.pdbx_seq_one_letter_code
_entity_poly.pdbx_strand_id
1 'polypeptide(L)'
;MTKIFLNYRHEDSGGYALAIYQQLRQHFGPESVFRDVDSMDFGVDFVEEIERAVGSCQVLVATIGPQWVHITDDEGQQRLAHPHDWVRLELETALARNIRVLPILVGGAKMPREQELPESLRPVTRRRAFVLSPTASHTELDQLMQSLEKVLGRSQGGTTPGPVEPLPPVPKEAKPPEGMVRIPKGSFLYGDDRIKENLTYEFWIDIHPVTNRQFAQFLKAGGYDNQAYWSGEGCKWRTEENITKPEYWDDEQFNQPDQPVVGVSYYEAEAYAKWAGKRLPTEQEWEKAARGTDGREYPWGEEFDADRCATSVKGKRKQPTPVGTFPEGASPFGCQDMAGNVWEWCASWYDSDKDSRVLRGGSWNYFNPEFFRCAIRDYSFPRNRFNLSGFVVPRMPPNPFFFYSFSCYFSLSPLGSGPSLEVSRH
;
A
#
# COMPACT_ATOMS: atom_id res chain seq x y z
N MET A 1 -16.43 -14.30 5.24
CA MET A 1 -15.89 -12.93 5.39
C MET A 1 -17.03 -11.94 5.28
N THR A 2 -17.02 -10.93 6.12
CA THR A 2 -17.96 -9.80 6.09
C THR A 2 -17.67 -8.97 4.84
N LYS A 3 -18.71 -8.70 4.03
CA LYS A 3 -18.57 -7.92 2.79
C LYS A 3 -19.70 -6.88 2.76
N ILE A 4 -19.35 -5.62 2.83
CA ILE A 4 -20.23 -4.45 2.79
C ILE A 4 -20.07 -3.84 1.41
N PHE A 5 -21.17 -3.58 0.72
CA PHE A 5 -21.14 -2.88 -0.56
C PHE A 5 -21.70 -1.47 -0.37
N LEU A 6 -20.92 -0.44 -0.65
CA LEU A 6 -21.33 0.96 -0.54
C LEU A 6 -21.81 1.46 -1.90
N ASN A 7 -23.12 1.62 -2.01
CA ASN A 7 -23.82 2.21 -3.13
C ASN A 7 -24.06 3.70 -2.84
N TYR A 8 -23.69 4.58 -3.77
CA TYR A 8 -23.87 6.03 -3.64
C TYR A 8 -23.90 6.68 -5.02
N ARG A 9 -24.37 7.93 -5.09
CA ARG A 9 -24.35 8.73 -6.32
C ARG A 9 -23.36 9.87 -6.14
N HIS A 10 -22.36 9.96 -7.01
CA HIS A 10 -21.26 10.91 -6.85
C HIS A 10 -21.75 12.37 -6.80
N GLU A 11 -22.67 12.74 -7.69
CA GLU A 11 -23.21 14.10 -7.83
C GLU A 11 -24.13 14.53 -6.68
N ASP A 12 -24.60 13.57 -5.85
CA ASP A 12 -25.57 13.81 -4.78
C ASP A 12 -24.95 13.66 -3.38
N SER A 13 -24.19 12.58 -3.19
CA SER A 13 -23.74 12.14 -1.88
C SER A 13 -22.25 11.83 -1.80
N GLY A 14 -21.46 12.16 -2.83
CA GLY A 14 -20.04 11.79 -2.94
C GLY A 14 -19.19 12.12 -1.72
N GLY A 15 -19.29 13.34 -1.18
CA GLY A 15 -18.54 13.73 0.02
C GLY A 15 -18.91 12.94 1.28
N TYR A 16 -20.20 12.66 1.48
CA TYR A 16 -20.66 11.83 2.60
C TYR A 16 -20.31 10.36 2.40
N ALA A 17 -20.42 9.86 1.17
CA ALA A 17 -20.07 8.49 0.83
C ALA A 17 -18.58 8.22 1.04
N LEU A 18 -17.70 9.18 0.73
CA LEU A 18 -16.27 9.05 1.03
C LEU A 18 -16.01 8.97 2.54
N ALA A 19 -16.66 9.82 3.35
CA ALA A 19 -16.52 9.77 4.80
C ALA A 19 -17.05 8.44 5.38
N ILE A 20 -18.22 7.99 4.92
CA ILE A 20 -18.79 6.70 5.32
C ILE A 20 -17.87 5.56 4.89
N TYR A 21 -17.34 5.58 3.68
CA TYR A 21 -16.40 4.58 3.16
C TYR A 21 -15.14 4.48 4.00
N GLN A 22 -14.52 5.62 4.32
CA GLN A 22 -13.32 5.68 5.17
C GLN A 22 -13.58 5.09 6.55
N GLN A 23 -14.71 5.45 7.17
CA GLN A 23 -15.10 4.93 8.48
C GLN A 23 -15.43 3.44 8.44
N LEU A 24 -16.15 2.98 7.42
CA LEU A 24 -16.43 1.55 7.22
C LEU A 24 -15.14 0.75 7.03
N ARG A 25 -14.17 1.27 6.26
CA ARG A 25 -12.87 0.62 6.05
C ARG A 25 -12.02 0.62 7.30
N GLN A 26 -12.04 1.71 8.06
CA GLN A 26 -11.38 1.81 9.37
C GLN A 26 -11.96 0.77 10.34
N HIS A 27 -13.28 0.60 10.35
CA HIS A 27 -13.96 -0.25 11.34
C HIS A 27 -14.03 -1.74 10.96
N PHE A 28 -14.32 -2.06 9.69
CA PHE A 28 -14.52 -3.44 9.23
C PHE A 28 -13.34 -4.00 8.44
N GLY A 29 -12.36 -3.18 8.11
CA GLY A 29 -11.20 -3.54 7.29
C GLY A 29 -11.41 -3.28 5.80
N PRO A 30 -10.33 -3.08 5.03
CA PRO A 30 -10.37 -2.67 3.63
C PRO A 30 -10.96 -3.74 2.70
N GLU A 31 -10.70 -5.02 2.97
CA GLU A 31 -11.20 -6.17 2.19
C GLU A 31 -12.70 -6.44 2.40
N SER A 32 -13.29 -5.78 3.40
CA SER A 32 -14.67 -5.96 3.82
C SER A 32 -15.60 -4.88 3.28
N VAL A 33 -15.10 -3.86 2.57
CA VAL A 33 -15.91 -2.74 2.08
C VAL A 33 -15.59 -2.46 0.61
N PHE A 34 -16.55 -2.78 -0.24
CA PHE A 34 -16.51 -2.50 -1.68
C PHE A 34 -17.28 -1.20 -1.93
N ARG A 35 -16.80 -0.34 -2.80
CA ARG A 35 -17.47 0.88 -3.22
C ARG A 35 -17.13 1.11 -4.67
N ASP A 36 -18.15 1.44 -5.48
CA ASP A 36 -17.99 1.59 -6.93
C ASP A 36 -17.45 0.30 -7.56
N VAL A 37 -17.64 0.14 -8.86
CA VAL A 37 -16.94 -0.93 -9.57
C VAL A 37 -15.49 -0.48 -9.78
N ASP A 38 -14.72 -0.40 -8.69
CA ASP A 38 -13.27 -0.15 -8.60
C ASP A 38 -12.50 -1.34 -9.18
N SER A 39 -12.71 -1.62 -10.47
CA SER A 39 -11.96 -2.53 -11.35
C SER A 39 -12.88 -2.96 -12.49
N MET A 40 -12.78 -2.33 -13.65
CA MET A 40 -13.29 -2.97 -14.86
C MET A 40 -12.17 -3.02 -15.87
N ASP A 41 -11.65 -4.23 -16.09
CA ASP A 41 -10.77 -4.51 -17.21
C ASP A 41 -11.51 -4.18 -18.51
N PHE A 42 -10.81 -3.63 -19.52
CA PHE A 42 -11.42 -3.36 -20.81
C PHE A 42 -12.02 -4.65 -21.41
N GLY A 43 -13.34 -4.69 -21.63
CA GLY A 43 -14.04 -5.77 -22.33
C GLY A 43 -14.85 -6.76 -21.48
N VAL A 44 -15.03 -6.52 -20.17
CA VAL A 44 -15.92 -7.34 -19.32
C VAL A 44 -17.39 -6.91 -19.40
N ASP A 45 -18.32 -7.85 -19.22
CA ASP A 45 -19.75 -7.53 -19.11
C ASP A 45 -20.04 -6.92 -17.74
N PHE A 46 -20.42 -5.64 -17.76
CA PHE A 46 -20.59 -4.83 -16.56
C PHE A 46 -21.75 -5.27 -15.67
N VAL A 47 -22.81 -5.85 -16.26
CA VAL A 47 -23.95 -6.34 -15.49
C VAL A 47 -23.53 -7.58 -14.69
N GLU A 48 -22.74 -8.47 -15.30
CA GLU A 48 -22.23 -9.67 -14.63
C GLU A 48 -21.29 -9.34 -13.46
N GLU A 49 -20.47 -8.30 -13.59
CA GLU A 49 -19.53 -7.90 -12.54
C GLU A 49 -20.24 -7.24 -11.34
N ILE A 50 -21.21 -6.35 -11.60
CA ILE A 50 -22.07 -5.78 -10.56
C ILE A 50 -22.82 -6.90 -9.83
N GLU A 51 -23.37 -7.86 -10.58
CA GLU A 51 -24.02 -9.03 -10.02
C GLU A 51 -23.09 -9.89 -9.15
N ARG A 52 -21.82 -10.02 -9.53
CA ARG A 52 -20.81 -10.74 -8.73
C ARG A 52 -20.46 -9.96 -7.47
N ALA A 53 -20.17 -8.66 -7.60
CA ALA A 53 -19.71 -7.81 -6.50
C ALA A 53 -20.80 -7.66 -5.44
N VAL A 54 -22.01 -7.26 -5.84
CA VAL A 54 -23.19 -7.18 -4.98
C VAL A 54 -23.55 -8.57 -4.46
N GLY A 55 -23.54 -9.60 -5.32
CA GLY A 55 -23.84 -10.98 -4.93
C GLY A 55 -22.94 -11.55 -3.83
N SER A 56 -21.72 -11.04 -3.71
CA SER A 56 -20.78 -11.47 -2.69
C SER A 56 -20.93 -10.71 -1.36
N CYS A 57 -21.71 -9.63 -1.31
CA CYS A 57 -21.89 -8.82 -0.11
C CYS A 57 -22.99 -9.34 0.82
N GLN A 58 -22.82 -9.13 2.12
CA GLN A 58 -23.80 -9.48 3.16
C GLN A 58 -24.78 -8.33 3.41
N VAL A 59 -24.32 -7.10 3.20
CA VAL A 59 -25.12 -5.89 3.36
C VAL A 59 -24.72 -4.89 2.28
N LEU A 60 -25.72 -4.27 1.65
CA LEU A 60 -25.54 -3.12 0.78
C LEU A 60 -25.95 -1.86 1.54
N VAL A 61 -25.03 -0.92 1.67
CA VAL A 61 -25.24 0.40 2.29
C VAL A 61 -25.56 1.38 1.18
N ALA A 62 -26.78 1.92 1.17
CA ALA A 62 -27.27 2.82 0.13
C ALA A 62 -27.28 4.25 0.64
N THR A 63 -26.39 5.10 0.13
CA THR A 63 -26.25 6.49 0.56
C THR A 63 -27.14 7.41 -0.29
N ILE A 64 -28.20 7.94 0.34
CA ILE A 64 -29.26 8.72 -0.31
C ILE A 64 -29.11 10.19 0.11
N GLY A 65 -28.76 11.06 -0.83
CA GLY A 65 -28.72 12.50 -0.65
C GLY A 65 -30.00 13.21 -1.12
N PRO A 66 -30.05 14.54 -1.02
CA PRO A 66 -31.28 15.31 -1.24
C PRO A 66 -31.80 15.31 -2.68
N GLN A 67 -30.93 15.10 -3.67
CA GLN A 67 -31.26 15.11 -5.09
C GLN A 67 -31.35 13.70 -5.69
N TRP A 68 -31.20 12.65 -4.88
CA TRP A 68 -31.07 11.25 -5.29
C TRP A 68 -32.08 10.79 -6.37
N VAL A 69 -33.34 11.21 -6.24
CA VAL A 69 -34.44 10.90 -7.18
C VAL A 69 -34.52 11.88 -8.35
N HIS A 70 -34.14 13.13 -8.12
CA HIS A 70 -34.41 14.24 -9.03
C HIS A 70 -33.26 14.53 -9.98
N ILE A 71 -32.09 13.89 -9.81
CA ILE A 71 -30.99 14.00 -10.75
C ILE A 71 -31.40 13.42 -12.11
N THR A 72 -31.13 14.20 -13.14
CA THR A 72 -31.40 13.85 -14.54
C THR A 72 -30.11 13.53 -15.30
N ASP A 73 -30.25 12.82 -16.41
CA ASP A 73 -29.21 12.70 -17.43
C ASP A 73 -29.15 13.96 -18.32
N ASP A 74 -28.32 13.91 -19.36
CA ASP A 74 -28.10 15.01 -20.31
C ASP A 74 -29.36 15.30 -21.15
N GLU A 75 -30.28 14.34 -21.25
CA GLU A 75 -31.57 14.42 -21.91
C GLU A 75 -32.70 14.94 -21.00
N GLY A 76 -32.40 15.21 -19.72
CA GLY A 76 -33.36 15.71 -18.74
C GLY A 76 -34.29 14.64 -18.17
N GLN A 77 -34.01 13.36 -18.39
CA GLN A 77 -34.76 12.25 -17.83
C GLN A 77 -34.16 11.81 -16.49
N GLN A 78 -35.00 11.46 -15.52
CA GLN A 78 -34.53 11.06 -14.18
C GLN A 78 -33.68 9.81 -14.24
N ARG A 79 -32.44 9.86 -13.73
CA ARG A 79 -31.48 8.76 -13.86
C ARG A 79 -31.98 7.44 -13.28
N LEU A 80 -32.62 7.46 -12.11
CA LEU A 80 -33.23 6.24 -11.53
C LEU A 80 -34.33 5.64 -12.40
N ALA A 81 -34.97 6.40 -13.30
CA ALA A 81 -35.94 5.84 -14.23
C ALA A 81 -35.28 5.02 -15.36
N HIS A 82 -33.98 5.22 -15.62
CA HIS A 82 -33.24 4.45 -16.63
C HIS A 82 -32.90 3.04 -16.10
N PRO A 83 -33.23 1.98 -16.85
CA PRO A 83 -32.86 0.62 -16.47
C PRO A 83 -31.35 0.36 -16.33
N HIS A 84 -30.51 1.22 -16.94
CA HIS A 84 -29.06 1.07 -16.95
C HIS A 84 -28.34 2.03 -15.98
N ASP A 85 -29.06 2.75 -15.13
CA ASP A 85 -28.43 3.56 -14.09
C ASP A 85 -27.77 2.66 -13.04
N TRP A 86 -26.49 2.92 -12.74
CA TRP A 86 -25.67 2.04 -11.91
C TRP A 86 -26.19 1.91 -10.48
N VAL A 87 -26.62 3.03 -9.90
CA VAL A 87 -27.18 3.04 -8.54
C VAL A 87 -28.43 2.18 -8.48
N ARG A 88 -29.27 2.27 -9.51
CA ARG A 88 -30.46 1.43 -9.65
C ARG A 88 -30.10 -0.04 -9.82
N LEU A 89 -29.19 -0.38 -10.74
CA LEU A 89 -28.78 -1.76 -11.01
C LEU A 89 -28.27 -2.44 -9.73
N GLU A 90 -27.36 -1.82 -8.99
CA GLU A 90 -26.82 -2.36 -7.74
C GLU A 90 -27.91 -2.63 -6.68
N LEU A 91 -28.87 -1.70 -6.55
CA LEU A 91 -29.99 -1.84 -5.62
C LEU A 91 -30.99 -2.91 -6.07
N GLU A 92 -31.31 -2.98 -7.35
CA GLU A 92 -32.18 -4.02 -7.91
C GLU A 92 -31.57 -5.40 -7.70
N THR A 93 -30.28 -5.56 -8.00
CA THR A 93 -29.53 -6.81 -7.77
C THR A 93 -29.56 -7.21 -6.30
N ALA A 94 -29.31 -6.27 -5.38
CA ALA A 94 -29.35 -6.56 -3.95
C ALA A 94 -30.74 -6.98 -3.48
N LEU A 95 -31.79 -6.29 -3.92
CA LEU A 95 -33.17 -6.61 -3.56
C LEU A 95 -33.62 -7.95 -4.14
N ALA A 96 -33.30 -8.23 -5.41
CA ALA A 96 -33.63 -9.47 -6.10
C ALA A 96 -32.98 -10.69 -5.44
N ARG A 97 -31.74 -10.52 -4.93
CA ARG A 97 -30.99 -11.56 -4.20
C ARG A 97 -31.28 -11.60 -2.71
N ASN A 98 -32.25 -10.81 -2.25
CA ASN A 98 -32.64 -10.67 -0.85
C ASN A 98 -31.45 -10.29 0.08
N ILE A 99 -30.47 -9.58 -0.48
CA ILE A 99 -29.37 -8.97 0.27
C ILE A 99 -29.95 -7.83 1.10
N ARG A 100 -29.42 -7.65 2.31
CA ARG A 100 -29.90 -6.61 3.21
C ARG A 100 -29.45 -5.24 2.72
N VAL A 101 -30.41 -4.41 2.30
CA VAL A 101 -30.17 -2.99 1.98
C VAL A 101 -30.36 -2.13 3.23
N LEU A 102 -29.35 -1.34 3.60
CA LEU A 102 -29.36 -0.35 4.67
C LEU A 102 -29.31 1.06 4.05
N PRO A 103 -30.44 1.79 4.02
CA PRO A 103 -30.44 3.18 3.57
C PRO A 103 -29.77 4.10 4.61
N ILE A 104 -28.91 4.99 4.15
CA ILE A 104 -28.32 6.08 4.92
C ILE A 104 -28.74 7.40 4.28
N LEU A 105 -29.52 8.21 4.99
CA LEU A 105 -29.92 9.55 4.56
C LEU A 105 -28.86 10.56 4.97
N VAL A 106 -28.36 11.36 4.03
CA VAL A 106 -27.29 12.35 4.25
C VAL A 106 -27.71 13.73 3.79
N GLY A 107 -27.04 14.79 4.28
CA GLY A 107 -27.27 16.16 3.79
C GLY A 107 -28.69 16.68 3.97
N GLY A 108 -29.45 16.16 4.95
CA GLY A 108 -30.85 16.51 5.18
C GLY A 108 -31.85 15.81 4.24
N ALA A 109 -31.41 14.77 3.52
CA ALA A 109 -32.27 13.96 2.66
C ALA A 109 -33.46 13.36 3.43
N LYS A 110 -34.56 13.16 2.70
CA LYS A 110 -35.74 12.44 3.17
C LYS A 110 -35.88 11.15 2.40
N MET A 111 -36.52 10.15 3.02
CA MET A 111 -36.80 8.90 2.33
C MET A 111 -37.74 9.16 1.13
N PRO A 112 -37.40 8.69 -0.08
CA PRO A 112 -38.27 8.80 -1.25
C PRO A 112 -39.63 8.12 -1.02
N ARG A 113 -40.68 8.62 -1.68
CA ARG A 113 -42.00 7.98 -1.71
C ARG A 113 -41.99 6.83 -2.71
N GLU A 114 -42.81 5.80 -2.48
CA GLU A 114 -42.90 4.64 -3.40
C GLU A 114 -43.26 5.02 -4.85
N GLN A 115 -44.01 6.10 -5.05
CA GLN A 115 -44.42 6.57 -6.38
C GLN A 115 -43.30 7.28 -7.13
N GLU A 116 -42.28 7.75 -6.43
CA GLU A 116 -41.13 8.46 -6.98
C GLU A 116 -40.04 7.48 -7.45
N LEU A 117 -40.19 6.19 -7.16
CA LEU A 117 -39.23 5.15 -7.52
C LEU A 117 -39.80 4.18 -8.57
N PRO A 118 -38.93 3.62 -9.43
CA PRO A 118 -39.26 2.43 -10.22
C PRO A 118 -39.80 1.31 -9.34
N GLU A 119 -40.69 0.49 -9.91
CA GLU A 119 -41.38 -0.58 -9.17
C GLU A 119 -40.42 -1.51 -8.43
N SER A 120 -39.31 -1.85 -9.07
CA SER A 120 -38.22 -2.68 -8.56
C SER A 120 -37.51 -2.10 -7.33
N LEU A 121 -37.45 -0.77 -7.18
CA LEU A 121 -36.77 -0.08 -6.07
C LEU A 121 -37.71 0.32 -4.94
N ARG A 122 -39.03 0.24 -5.12
CA ARG A 122 -40.02 0.52 -4.06
C ARG A 122 -39.73 -0.18 -2.72
N PRO A 123 -39.23 -1.43 -2.68
CA PRO A 123 -38.89 -2.10 -1.42
C PRO A 123 -37.85 -1.37 -0.56
N VAL A 124 -37.01 -0.50 -1.14
CA VAL A 124 -36.05 0.32 -0.38
C VAL A 124 -36.77 1.24 0.60
N THR A 125 -37.91 1.82 0.22
CA THR A 125 -38.70 2.76 1.07
C THR A 125 -39.24 2.12 2.35
N ARG A 126 -39.38 0.79 2.35
CA ARG A 126 -39.86 0.00 3.49
C ARG A 126 -38.74 -0.39 4.45
N ARG A 127 -37.48 -0.07 4.13
CA ARG A 127 -36.32 -0.32 4.99
C ARG A 127 -36.16 0.84 5.98
N ARG A 128 -35.88 0.51 7.25
CA ARG A 128 -35.53 1.54 8.24
C ARG A 128 -34.20 2.18 7.85
N ALA A 129 -34.22 3.50 7.64
CA ALA A 129 -33.03 4.26 7.30
C ALA A 129 -32.27 4.71 8.56
N PHE A 130 -30.95 4.83 8.42
CA PHE A 130 -30.10 5.59 9.33
C PHE A 130 -30.00 7.02 8.81
N VAL A 131 -30.04 8.03 9.68
CA VAL A 131 -29.96 9.44 9.27
C VAL A 131 -28.67 10.03 9.80
N LEU A 132 -27.81 10.53 8.92
CA LEU A 132 -26.60 11.25 9.31
C LEU A 132 -26.87 12.74 9.28
N SER A 133 -26.60 13.39 10.42
CA SER A 133 -26.75 14.84 10.53
C SER A 133 -25.66 15.57 9.71
N PRO A 134 -25.93 16.79 9.21
CA PRO A 134 -24.93 17.57 8.47
C PRO A 134 -23.69 17.96 9.29
N THR A 135 -23.80 17.92 10.62
CA THR A 135 -22.72 18.20 11.58
C THR A 135 -22.29 16.93 12.30
N ALA A 136 -22.34 15.79 11.60
CA ALA A 136 -22.21 14.47 12.21
C ALA A 136 -21.05 14.40 13.19
N SER A 137 -21.37 14.13 14.47
CA SER A 137 -20.35 13.89 15.48
C SER A 137 -19.82 12.45 15.35
N HIS A 138 -18.60 12.20 15.82
CA HIS A 138 -17.99 10.86 15.83
C HIS A 138 -18.95 9.79 16.41
N THR A 139 -19.75 10.18 17.42
CA THR A 139 -20.76 9.35 18.07
C THR A 139 -21.85 8.81 17.12
N GLU A 140 -22.27 9.55 16.10
CA GLU A 140 -23.31 9.10 15.15
C GLU A 140 -22.75 8.07 14.17
N LEU A 141 -21.49 8.21 13.77
CA LEU A 141 -20.81 7.24 12.92
C LEU A 141 -20.51 5.94 13.69
N ASP A 142 -20.15 6.04 14.97
CA ASP A 142 -19.98 4.88 15.85
C ASP A 142 -21.27 4.06 16.00
N GLN A 143 -22.42 4.74 16.10
CA GLN A 143 -23.73 4.06 16.15
C GLN A 143 -24.07 3.34 14.85
N LEU A 144 -23.68 3.90 13.71
CA LEU A 144 -23.81 3.25 12.41
C LEU A 144 -22.93 2.00 12.36
N MET A 145 -21.67 2.08 12.82
CA MET A 145 -20.75 0.93 12.86
C MET A 145 -21.28 -0.18 13.77
N GLN A 146 -21.69 0.13 14.99
CA GLN A 146 -22.28 -0.86 15.92
C GLN A 146 -23.56 -1.49 15.36
N SER A 147 -24.36 -0.72 14.61
CA SER A 147 -25.55 -1.26 13.95
C SER A 147 -25.16 -2.25 12.87
N LEU A 148 -24.16 -1.94 12.05
CA LEU A 148 -23.63 -2.82 11.01
C LEU A 148 -22.97 -4.07 11.60
N GLU A 149 -22.20 -3.96 12.69
CA GLU A 149 -21.67 -5.13 13.40
C GLU A 149 -22.76 -6.11 13.83
N LYS A 150 -23.86 -5.60 14.39
CA LYS A 150 -25.01 -6.44 14.77
C LYS A 150 -25.67 -7.12 13.58
N VAL A 151 -25.62 -6.50 12.39
CA VAL A 151 -26.11 -7.11 11.15
C VAL A 151 -25.19 -8.23 10.71
N LEU A 152 -23.88 -7.99 10.74
CA LEU A 152 -22.85 -8.88 10.20
C LEU A 152 -22.52 -10.05 11.14
N GLY A 153 -22.59 -9.83 12.45
CA GLY A 153 -22.36 -10.82 13.51
C GLY A 153 -23.46 -11.88 13.66
N ARG A 154 -24.60 -11.73 12.98
CA ARG A 154 -25.66 -12.76 12.94
C ARG A 154 -25.40 -13.87 11.91
N SER A 155 -24.33 -13.78 11.11
CA SER A 155 -24.04 -14.72 10.01
C SER A 155 -22.79 -15.59 10.20
N GLN A 156 -22.36 -15.88 11.45
CA GLN A 156 -21.28 -16.83 11.70
C GLN A 156 -21.82 -18.23 12.05
N GLY A 157 -21.68 -19.15 11.11
CA GLY A 157 -21.83 -20.60 11.28
C GLY A 157 -20.72 -21.36 10.55
N GLY A 158 -19.64 -21.66 11.28
CA GLY A 158 -18.77 -22.85 11.18
C GLY A 158 -17.92 -23.13 9.92
N THR A 159 -16.60 -23.20 10.09
CA THR A 159 -15.77 -24.35 9.64
C THR A 159 -14.37 -24.35 10.28
N THR A 160 -13.93 -25.52 10.75
CA THR A 160 -12.66 -25.83 11.42
C THR A 160 -11.51 -26.07 10.43
N PRO A 161 -10.23 -25.77 10.76
CA PRO A 161 -9.08 -26.13 9.93
C PRO A 161 -8.56 -27.56 10.21
N GLY A 162 -8.18 -28.28 9.16
CA GLY A 162 -7.48 -29.58 9.22
C GLY A 162 -5.96 -29.47 9.41
N PRO A 163 -5.24 -30.61 9.55
CA PRO A 163 -3.89 -30.65 10.11
C PRO A 163 -2.79 -30.15 9.16
N VAL A 164 -1.78 -29.49 9.74
CA VAL A 164 -0.57 -28.98 9.06
C VAL A 164 0.58 -29.97 9.25
N GLU A 165 1.26 -30.34 8.15
CA GLU A 165 2.48 -31.15 8.15
C GLU A 165 3.73 -30.29 8.48
N PRO A 166 4.74 -30.81 9.21
CA PRO A 166 5.94 -30.04 9.56
C PRO A 166 7.03 -30.11 8.47
N LEU A 167 7.63 -28.97 8.15
CA LEU A 167 8.79 -28.82 7.26
C LEU A 167 10.12 -28.66 8.04
N PRO A 168 11.28 -29.02 7.43
CA PRO A 168 12.53 -29.35 8.10
C PRO A 168 13.31 -28.14 8.68
N PRO A 169 14.34 -28.38 9.53
CA PRO A 169 15.02 -27.33 10.28
C PRO A 169 15.90 -26.40 9.42
N VAL A 170 15.99 -25.16 9.88
CA VAL A 170 16.71 -24.02 9.29
C VAL A 170 18.24 -24.23 9.35
N PRO A 171 19.02 -23.94 8.28
CA PRO A 171 20.48 -23.92 8.32
C PRO A 171 21.07 -22.78 9.19
N LYS A 172 22.25 -23.02 9.77
CA LYS A 172 23.00 -22.06 10.62
C LYS A 172 23.42 -20.79 9.86
N GLU A 173 23.45 -19.70 10.62
CA GLU A 173 23.41 -18.28 10.25
C GLU A 173 24.53 -17.81 9.30
N ALA A 174 24.15 -17.10 8.23
CA ALA A 174 25.06 -16.26 7.46
C ALA A 174 25.28 -14.92 8.20
N LYS A 175 26.52 -14.46 8.30
CA LYS A 175 26.82 -13.10 8.81
C LYS A 175 26.06 -12.06 7.97
N PRO A 176 25.42 -11.05 8.58
CA PRO A 176 24.74 -10.01 7.82
C PRO A 176 25.75 -9.28 6.92
N PRO A 177 25.34 -8.86 5.70
CA PRO A 177 26.16 -7.98 4.88
C PRO A 177 26.56 -6.72 5.65
N GLU A 178 27.73 -6.16 5.33
CA GLU A 178 28.21 -4.92 5.96
C GLU A 178 27.18 -3.79 5.79
N GLY A 179 26.91 -3.08 6.89
CA GLY A 179 25.93 -1.98 6.92
C GLY A 179 24.46 -2.41 6.92
N MET A 180 24.16 -3.72 7.01
CA MET A 180 22.79 -4.24 7.08
C MET A 180 22.53 -4.96 8.40
N VAL A 181 21.25 -5.01 8.78
CA VAL A 181 20.79 -5.78 9.93
C VAL A 181 19.73 -6.81 9.54
N ARG A 182 19.72 -7.94 10.24
CA ARG A 182 18.81 -9.07 9.99
C ARG A 182 17.47 -8.84 10.66
N ILE A 183 16.40 -8.92 9.88
CA ILE A 183 15.03 -8.94 10.36
C ILE A 183 14.53 -10.39 10.29
N PRO A 184 14.25 -11.03 11.44
CA PRO A 184 13.84 -12.42 11.46
C PRO A 184 12.45 -12.61 10.86
N LYS A 185 12.19 -13.79 10.30
CA LYS A 185 10.83 -14.22 9.95
C LYS A 185 9.95 -14.32 11.21
N GLY A 186 8.64 -14.24 11.02
CA GLY A 186 7.65 -14.43 12.08
C GLY A 186 6.69 -13.26 12.21
N SER A 187 5.83 -13.38 13.23
CA SER A 187 4.73 -12.45 13.42
C SER A 187 5.17 -11.13 14.05
N PHE A 188 4.45 -10.07 13.74
CA PHE A 188 4.58 -8.75 14.35
C PHE A 188 3.23 -8.04 14.34
N LEU A 189 3.12 -6.93 15.05
CA LEU A 189 1.92 -6.09 15.06
C LEU A 189 2.11 -4.96 14.04
N TYR A 190 1.22 -4.89 13.05
CA TYR A 190 1.32 -4.01 11.88
C TYR A 190 0.17 -2.98 11.87
N GLY A 191 0.47 -1.77 11.40
CA GLY A 191 -0.48 -0.67 11.28
C GLY A 191 -0.84 -0.02 12.62
N ASP A 192 -1.65 1.04 12.55
CA ASP A 192 -2.17 1.75 13.73
C ASP A 192 -2.99 0.81 14.63
N ASP A 193 -3.75 -0.11 14.02
CA ASP A 193 -4.60 -1.08 14.72
C ASP A 193 -3.81 -2.25 15.32
N ARG A 194 -2.47 -2.28 15.12
CA ARG A 194 -1.56 -3.31 15.65
C ARG A 194 -2.05 -4.73 15.28
N ILE A 195 -2.52 -4.92 14.04
CA ILE A 195 -3.00 -6.22 13.57
C ILE A 195 -1.86 -7.22 13.48
N LYS A 196 -2.12 -8.49 13.84
CA LYS A 196 -1.09 -9.53 13.77
C LYS A 196 -0.82 -9.90 12.31
N GLU A 197 0.33 -9.50 11.82
CA GLU A 197 0.84 -9.82 10.48
C GLU A 197 1.99 -10.84 10.60
N ASN A 198 2.29 -11.59 9.54
CA ASN A 198 3.35 -12.61 9.59
C ASN A 198 4.19 -12.66 8.31
N LEU A 199 5.44 -12.20 8.40
CA LEU A 199 6.43 -12.40 7.34
C LEU A 199 6.98 -13.83 7.41
N THR A 200 6.79 -14.61 6.36
CA THR A 200 7.18 -16.03 6.29
C THR A 200 8.68 -16.24 6.03
N TYR A 201 9.39 -15.16 5.71
CA TYR A 201 10.81 -15.13 5.39
C TYR A 201 11.53 -14.08 6.25
N GLU A 202 12.85 -14.24 6.33
CA GLU A 202 13.74 -13.26 6.92
C GLU A 202 14.44 -12.49 5.80
N PHE A 203 14.90 -11.29 6.12
CA PHE A 203 15.60 -10.42 5.18
C PHE A 203 16.63 -9.59 5.93
N TRP A 204 17.53 -8.95 5.19
CA TRP A 204 18.39 -7.90 5.72
C TRP A 204 17.93 -6.55 5.20
N ILE A 205 18.07 -5.50 6.00
CA ILE A 205 17.77 -4.12 5.62
C ILE A 205 18.97 -3.24 6.01
N ASP A 206 19.25 -2.21 5.21
CA ASP A 206 20.29 -1.24 5.57
C ASP A 206 20.00 -0.62 6.94
N ILE A 207 21.04 -0.41 7.73
CA ILE A 207 20.94 0.21 9.07
C ILE A 207 20.49 1.67 8.95
N HIS A 208 20.85 2.34 7.85
CA HIS A 208 20.62 3.75 7.59
C HIS A 208 19.98 3.96 6.21
N PRO A 209 19.29 5.09 5.99
CA PRO A 209 18.93 5.55 4.65
C PRO A 209 20.16 5.64 3.73
N VAL A 210 19.94 5.48 2.42
CA VAL A 210 21.02 5.61 1.44
C VAL A 210 21.59 7.03 1.49
N THR A 211 22.90 7.13 1.65
CA THR A 211 23.62 8.41 1.76
C THR A 211 23.99 8.99 0.39
N ASN A 212 24.24 10.30 0.33
CA ASN A 212 24.80 10.95 -0.86
C ASN A 212 26.12 10.30 -1.30
N ARG A 213 26.99 9.91 -0.36
CA ARG A 213 28.25 9.21 -0.67
C ARG A 213 28.02 7.89 -1.39
N GLN A 214 27.02 7.12 -0.97
CA GLN A 214 26.65 5.86 -1.62
C GLN A 214 25.99 6.10 -2.98
N PHE A 215 25.07 7.06 -3.06
CA PHE A 215 24.40 7.41 -4.33
C PHE A 215 25.39 7.98 -5.37
N ALA A 216 26.44 8.68 -4.94
CA ALA A 216 27.52 9.13 -5.81
C ALA A 216 28.26 7.96 -6.48
N GLN A 217 28.35 6.80 -5.83
CA GLN A 217 28.93 5.59 -6.43
C GLN A 217 28.04 5.04 -7.55
N PHE A 218 26.72 5.08 -7.38
CA PHE A 218 25.75 4.73 -8.43
C PHE A 218 25.87 5.66 -9.64
N LEU A 219 25.94 6.98 -9.41
CA LEU A 219 26.19 7.96 -10.48
C LEU A 219 27.50 7.68 -11.21
N LYS A 220 28.61 7.50 -10.47
CA LYS A 220 29.93 7.21 -11.03
C LYS A 220 29.97 5.91 -11.83
N ALA A 221 29.14 4.93 -11.48
CA ALA A 221 29.02 3.66 -12.18
C ALA A 221 28.16 3.73 -13.46
N GLY A 222 27.71 4.93 -13.88
CA GLY A 222 26.82 5.08 -15.03
C GLY A 222 25.39 4.61 -14.75
N GLY A 223 24.94 4.71 -13.49
CA GLY A 223 23.64 4.23 -13.04
C GLY A 223 22.46 4.80 -13.83
N TYR A 224 22.54 6.08 -14.22
CA TYR A 224 21.53 6.76 -15.05
C TYR A 224 21.66 6.44 -16.53
N ASP A 225 22.76 5.88 -16.99
CA ASP A 225 22.95 5.52 -18.41
C ASP A 225 22.56 4.06 -18.66
N ASN A 226 22.68 3.20 -17.65
CA ASN A 226 22.40 1.79 -17.78
C ASN A 226 20.91 1.46 -17.60
N GLN A 227 20.20 1.29 -18.72
CA GLN A 227 18.78 0.93 -18.75
C GLN A 227 18.43 -0.37 -18.01
N ALA A 228 19.40 -1.28 -17.81
CA ALA A 228 19.14 -2.54 -17.11
C ALA A 228 18.75 -2.34 -15.65
N TYR A 229 19.06 -1.18 -15.05
CA TYR A 229 18.67 -0.88 -13.67
C TYR A 229 17.24 -0.36 -13.51
N TRP A 230 16.63 0.13 -14.58
CA TRP A 230 15.37 0.86 -14.51
C TRP A 230 14.18 -0.02 -14.90
N SER A 231 13.01 0.25 -14.35
CA SER A 231 11.75 -0.29 -14.88
C SER A 231 11.43 0.33 -16.24
N GLY A 232 10.48 -0.26 -16.99
CA GLY A 232 10.03 0.30 -18.26
C GLY A 232 9.49 1.73 -18.11
N GLU A 233 8.67 1.96 -17.07
CA GLU A 233 8.14 3.30 -16.75
C GLU A 233 9.24 4.25 -16.29
N GLY A 234 10.16 3.79 -15.43
CA GLY A 234 11.28 4.60 -14.97
C GLY A 234 12.21 5.02 -16.11
N CYS A 235 12.51 4.11 -17.05
CA CYS A 235 13.26 4.42 -18.28
C CYS A 235 12.57 5.50 -19.11
N LYS A 236 11.25 5.37 -19.31
CA LYS A 236 10.44 6.32 -20.08
C LYS A 236 10.47 7.70 -19.42
N TRP A 237 10.09 7.78 -18.15
CA TRP A 237 10.09 9.02 -17.36
C TRP A 237 11.46 9.70 -17.35
N ARG A 238 12.53 8.96 -17.04
CA ARG A 238 13.91 9.50 -16.98
C ARG A 238 14.32 10.12 -18.32
N THR A 239 13.94 9.48 -19.43
CA THR A 239 14.29 9.94 -20.78
C THR A 239 13.45 11.16 -21.18
N GLU A 240 12.13 11.12 -20.94
CA GLU A 240 11.22 12.23 -21.26
C GLU A 240 11.56 13.50 -20.46
N GLU A 241 11.89 13.35 -19.18
CA GLU A 241 12.20 14.46 -18.28
C GLU A 241 13.71 14.81 -18.24
N ASN A 242 14.55 14.12 -19.03
CA ASN A 242 16.00 14.29 -19.08
C ASN A 242 16.71 14.22 -17.70
N ILE A 243 16.29 13.28 -16.86
CA ILE A 243 16.82 13.11 -15.51
C ILE A 243 18.20 12.45 -15.56
N THR A 244 19.20 13.11 -14.98
CA THR A 244 20.60 12.64 -14.95
C THR A 244 21.21 12.55 -13.56
N LYS A 245 20.53 13.12 -12.55
CA LYS A 245 20.92 13.15 -11.14
C LYS A 245 19.72 13.56 -10.27
N PRO A 246 19.80 13.38 -8.93
CA PRO A 246 18.76 13.82 -8.00
C PRO A 246 18.52 15.34 -8.09
N GLU A 247 17.29 15.77 -7.80
CA GLU A 247 16.85 17.17 -7.95
C GLU A 247 17.72 18.17 -7.17
N TYR A 248 18.15 17.80 -5.96
CA TYR A 248 18.91 18.68 -5.05
C TYR A 248 20.40 18.34 -5.01
N TRP A 249 20.93 17.63 -6.02
CA TRP A 249 22.30 17.11 -6.00
C TRP A 249 23.39 18.20 -5.95
N ASP A 250 23.13 19.36 -6.56
CA ASP A 250 24.07 20.49 -6.56
C ASP A 250 23.83 21.48 -5.40
N ASP A 251 22.84 21.23 -4.55
CA ASP A 251 22.54 22.07 -3.40
C ASP A 251 23.38 21.63 -2.19
N GLU A 252 24.32 22.49 -1.77
CA GLU A 252 25.22 22.24 -0.63
C GLU A 252 24.47 21.92 0.68
N GLN A 253 23.21 22.34 0.78
CA GLN A 253 22.36 22.06 1.93
C GLN A 253 21.93 20.58 2.02
N PHE A 254 21.84 19.90 0.88
CA PHE A 254 21.25 18.56 0.75
C PHE A 254 22.23 17.50 0.21
N ASN A 255 23.44 17.88 -0.21
CA ASN A 255 24.38 17.00 -0.89
C ASN A 255 25.59 16.57 -0.04
N GLN A 256 25.57 16.79 1.28
CA GLN A 256 26.70 16.42 2.13
C GLN A 256 26.87 14.88 2.15
N PRO A 257 28.11 14.34 2.15
CA PRO A 257 28.35 12.91 1.90
C PRO A 257 27.57 11.95 2.81
N ASP A 258 27.42 12.28 4.09
CA ASP A 258 26.80 11.40 5.08
C ASP A 258 25.34 11.74 5.36
N GLN A 259 24.77 12.74 4.68
CA GLN A 259 23.32 12.95 4.69
C GLN A 259 22.62 11.88 3.83
N PRO A 260 21.37 11.52 4.16
CA PRO A 260 20.49 10.81 3.25
C PRO A 260 20.41 11.53 1.92
N VAL A 261 20.46 10.78 0.82
CA VAL A 261 20.14 11.33 -0.50
C VAL A 261 18.66 11.71 -0.54
N VAL A 262 18.38 12.91 -1.06
CA VAL A 262 17.02 13.43 -1.24
C VAL A 262 16.82 13.95 -2.66
N GLY A 263 15.58 14.30 -3.03
CA GLY A 263 15.26 14.69 -4.40
C GLY A 263 15.31 13.52 -5.37
N VAL A 264 15.09 12.31 -4.86
CA VAL A 264 15.04 11.07 -5.63
C VAL A 264 13.60 10.59 -5.77
N SER A 265 13.26 10.16 -6.98
CA SER A 265 11.97 9.56 -7.30
C SER A 265 11.95 8.10 -6.86
N TYR A 266 10.77 7.49 -6.88
CA TYR A 266 10.66 6.04 -6.69
C TYR A 266 11.48 5.28 -7.76
N TYR A 267 11.48 5.78 -9.00
CA TYR A 267 12.21 5.16 -10.12
C TYR A 267 13.74 5.24 -9.93
N GLU A 268 14.25 6.33 -9.38
CA GLU A 268 15.68 6.45 -9.03
C GLU A 268 16.04 5.53 -7.86
N ALA A 269 15.17 5.44 -6.85
CA ALA A 269 15.36 4.59 -5.68
C ALA A 269 15.37 3.09 -6.06
N GLU A 270 14.46 2.63 -6.91
CA GLU A 270 14.45 1.23 -7.40
C GLU A 270 15.67 0.93 -8.27
N ALA A 271 16.12 1.88 -9.10
CA ALA A 271 17.27 1.69 -9.99
C ALA A 271 18.57 1.58 -9.19
N TYR A 272 18.75 2.45 -8.20
CA TYR A 272 19.84 2.33 -7.24
C TYR A 272 19.80 0.98 -6.53
N ALA A 273 18.63 0.58 -6.02
CA ALA A 273 18.48 -0.68 -5.29
C ALA A 273 18.90 -1.87 -6.16
N LYS A 274 18.45 -1.90 -7.43
CA LYS A 274 18.82 -2.94 -8.39
C LYS A 274 20.32 -2.94 -8.71
N TRP A 275 20.93 -1.77 -8.91
CA TRP A 275 22.37 -1.64 -9.10
C TRP A 275 23.17 -2.17 -7.92
N ALA A 276 22.73 -1.89 -6.69
CA ALA A 276 23.34 -2.36 -5.46
C ALA A 276 23.12 -3.86 -5.19
N GLY A 277 22.38 -4.57 -6.06
CA GLY A 277 22.01 -5.99 -5.84
C GLY A 277 21.01 -6.18 -4.70
N LYS A 278 20.16 -5.18 -4.48
CA LYS A 278 19.14 -5.08 -3.42
C LYS A 278 17.77 -4.80 -4.06
N ARG A 279 16.77 -4.45 -3.24
CA ARG A 279 15.45 -3.94 -3.67
C ARG A 279 14.95 -2.91 -2.66
N LEU A 280 13.83 -2.25 -2.94
CA LEU A 280 13.10 -1.46 -1.95
C LEU A 280 12.30 -2.37 -1.00
N PRO A 281 12.04 -1.94 0.26
CA PRO A 281 11.24 -2.71 1.20
C PRO A 281 9.77 -2.64 0.86
N THR A 282 9.00 -3.67 1.19
CA THR A 282 7.54 -3.49 1.30
C THR A 282 7.22 -2.65 2.53
N GLU A 283 6.03 -2.06 2.57
CA GLU A 283 5.55 -1.32 3.75
C GLU A 283 5.60 -2.17 5.03
N GLN A 284 5.21 -3.45 4.93
CA GLN A 284 5.22 -4.39 6.07
C GLN A 284 6.64 -4.71 6.54
N GLU A 285 7.59 -4.87 5.62
CA GLU A 285 9.00 -5.09 5.95
C GLU A 285 9.59 -3.88 6.66
N TRP A 286 9.31 -2.69 6.11
CA TRP A 286 9.76 -1.43 6.69
C TRP A 286 9.20 -1.25 8.11
N GLU A 287 7.90 -1.45 8.29
CA GLU A 287 7.28 -1.27 9.61
C GLU A 287 7.78 -2.32 10.61
N LYS A 288 7.97 -3.58 10.19
CA LYS A 288 8.57 -4.58 11.08
C LYS A 288 9.99 -4.18 11.49
N ALA A 289 10.79 -3.67 10.55
CA ALA A 289 12.15 -3.23 10.81
C ALA A 289 12.19 -2.03 11.79
N ALA A 290 11.24 -1.10 11.67
CA ALA A 290 11.11 0.07 12.55
C ALA A 290 10.54 -0.30 13.93
N ARG A 291 9.48 -1.10 13.97
CA ARG A 291 8.66 -1.36 15.16
C ARG A 291 9.16 -2.53 15.99
N GLY A 292 9.76 -3.54 15.38
CA GLY A 292 9.95 -4.82 16.06
C GLY A 292 8.68 -5.67 16.05
N THR A 293 8.43 -6.37 17.16
CA THR A 293 7.34 -7.36 17.26
C THR A 293 6.34 -7.06 18.39
N ASP A 294 6.62 -6.08 19.24
CA ASP A 294 5.86 -5.78 20.46
C ASP A 294 4.80 -4.70 20.29
N GLY A 295 4.72 -4.06 19.11
CA GLY A 295 3.69 -3.08 18.81
C GLY A 295 4.04 -1.65 19.22
N ARG A 296 5.26 -1.35 19.67
CA ARG A 296 5.68 -0.02 20.13
C ARG A 296 5.33 1.12 19.17
N GLU A 297 5.00 2.29 19.69
CA GLU A 297 4.58 3.42 18.87
C GLU A 297 5.72 4.04 18.04
N TYR A 298 6.90 4.19 18.63
CA TYR A 298 8.13 4.71 18.03
C TYR A 298 9.22 3.64 18.06
N PRO A 299 10.28 3.72 17.21
CA PRO A 299 11.29 2.67 17.15
C PRO A 299 11.92 2.34 18.53
N TRP A 300 12.04 3.35 19.38
CA TRP A 300 12.61 3.26 20.73
C TRP A 300 11.61 2.97 21.86
N GLY A 301 10.29 3.01 21.62
CA GLY A 301 9.29 2.79 22.68
C GLY A 301 7.94 3.45 22.42
N GLU A 302 7.13 3.62 23.47
CA GLU A 302 5.76 4.17 23.36
C GLU A 302 5.73 5.70 23.38
N GLU A 303 6.63 6.35 24.12
CA GLU A 303 6.64 7.81 24.27
C GLU A 303 7.55 8.48 23.23
N PHE A 304 7.05 9.55 22.63
CA PHE A 304 7.83 10.35 21.70
C PHE A 304 8.98 11.07 22.42
N ASP A 305 10.17 11.00 21.83
CA ASP A 305 11.35 11.72 22.29
C ASP A 305 12.04 12.41 21.10
N ALA A 306 11.97 13.74 21.08
CA ALA A 306 12.54 14.54 20.00
C ALA A 306 14.08 14.51 19.95
N ASP A 307 14.76 14.00 20.98
CA ASP A 307 16.22 13.85 20.98
C ASP A 307 16.67 12.51 20.36
N ARG A 308 15.73 11.67 19.94
CA ARG A 308 15.98 10.36 19.31
C ARG A 308 15.78 10.34 17.80
N CYS A 309 15.38 11.46 17.19
CA CYS A 309 15.25 11.55 15.74
C CYS A 309 15.53 12.95 15.19
N ALA A 310 15.78 13.02 13.88
CA ALA A 310 15.79 14.28 13.16
C ALA A 310 14.36 14.79 12.97
N THR A 311 13.96 15.76 13.80
CA THR A 311 12.62 16.37 13.82
C THR A 311 12.69 17.89 14.00
N SER A 312 11.61 18.62 13.65
CA SER A 312 11.46 20.05 13.93
C SER A 312 10.63 20.36 15.20
N VAL A 313 10.22 19.35 15.98
CA VAL A 313 9.42 19.51 17.21
C VAL A 313 10.07 20.47 18.22
N LYS A 314 11.40 20.37 18.44
CA LYS A 314 12.16 21.25 19.36
C LYS A 314 12.77 22.49 18.68
N GLY A 315 12.52 22.69 17.38
CA GLY A 315 13.07 23.80 16.64
C GLY A 315 13.16 23.50 15.15
N LYS A 316 12.82 24.50 14.32
CA LYS A 316 12.78 24.36 12.87
C LYS A 316 14.15 23.94 12.31
N ARG A 317 14.23 22.72 11.80
CA ARG A 317 15.35 22.26 10.96
C ARG A 317 15.14 22.78 9.53
N LYS A 318 16.24 22.82 8.77
CA LYS A 318 16.23 23.25 7.37
C LYS A 318 16.71 22.17 6.41
N GLN A 319 17.30 21.08 6.93
CA GLN A 319 17.96 20.04 6.14
C GLN A 319 18.00 18.72 6.94
N PRO A 320 18.22 17.58 6.26
CA PRO A 320 18.45 16.31 6.93
C PRO A 320 19.78 16.31 7.70
N THR A 321 19.88 15.48 8.73
CA THR A 321 21.13 15.26 9.48
C THR A 321 21.95 14.13 8.85
N PRO A 322 23.26 14.07 9.09
CA PRO A 322 24.03 12.87 8.78
C PRO A 322 23.35 11.61 9.36
N VAL A 323 23.38 10.50 8.63
CA VAL A 323 22.80 9.25 9.10
C VAL A 323 23.46 8.78 10.38
N GLY A 324 22.68 8.20 11.29
CA GLY A 324 23.16 7.71 12.57
C GLY A 324 23.53 8.78 13.59
N THR A 325 23.08 10.03 13.38
CA THR A 325 23.19 11.10 14.38
C THR A 325 22.47 10.75 15.69
N PHE A 326 21.42 9.92 15.61
CA PHE A 326 20.56 9.57 16.74
C PHE A 326 20.60 8.05 17.05
N PRO A 327 21.71 7.52 17.60
CA PRO A 327 21.84 6.08 17.85
C PRO A 327 20.83 5.53 18.86
N GLU A 328 20.40 6.34 19.83
CA GLU A 328 19.35 5.99 20.80
C GLU A 328 17.94 5.96 20.16
N GLY A 329 17.81 6.40 18.91
CA GLY A 329 16.60 6.26 18.10
C GLY A 329 16.48 4.93 17.37
N ALA A 330 17.42 4.01 17.57
CA ALA A 330 17.42 2.72 16.89
C ALA A 330 16.17 1.89 17.22
N SER A 331 15.68 1.17 16.22
CA SER A 331 14.67 0.14 16.36
C SER A 331 15.19 -1.03 17.22
N PRO A 332 14.32 -1.93 17.72
CA PRO A 332 14.78 -3.11 18.47
C PRO A 332 15.64 -4.07 17.63
N PHE A 333 15.63 -3.94 16.31
CA PHE A 333 16.55 -4.66 15.42
C PHE A 333 17.83 -3.88 15.11
N GLY A 334 17.95 -2.61 15.51
CA GLY A 334 19.13 -1.79 15.29
C GLY A 334 19.08 -0.89 14.06
N CYS A 335 17.95 -0.81 13.35
CA CYS A 335 17.76 0.16 12.26
C CYS A 335 17.67 1.57 12.84
N GLN A 336 18.42 2.51 12.28
CA GLN A 336 18.46 3.91 12.72
C GLN A 336 17.76 4.80 11.71
N ASP A 337 17.36 6.00 12.15
CA ASP A 337 16.66 6.99 11.34
C ASP A 337 15.33 6.52 10.71
N MET A 338 14.76 5.40 11.20
CA MET A 338 13.43 4.93 10.79
C MET A 338 12.30 5.90 11.18
N ALA A 339 12.58 6.82 12.10
CA ALA A 339 11.69 7.92 12.43
C ALA A 339 12.41 9.25 12.13
N GLY A 340 11.78 10.08 11.31
CA GLY A 340 12.29 11.39 10.93
C GLY A 340 13.41 11.32 9.90
N ASN A 341 14.21 12.38 9.84
CA ASN A 341 15.23 12.60 8.81
C ASN A 341 14.61 12.70 7.42
N VAL A 342 14.28 11.59 6.74
CA VAL A 342 13.65 11.60 5.42
C VAL A 342 12.56 10.55 5.33
N TRP A 343 11.50 10.86 4.57
CA TRP A 343 10.52 9.86 4.17
C TRP A 343 11.19 8.79 3.33
N GLU A 344 10.86 7.52 3.55
CA GLU A 344 11.50 6.41 2.84
C GLU A 344 10.55 5.71 1.87
N TRP A 345 10.92 5.66 0.58
CA TRP A 345 10.18 4.93 -0.46
C TRP A 345 10.07 3.44 -0.16
N CYS A 346 8.84 2.92 -0.24
CA CYS A 346 8.54 1.50 -0.21
C CYS A 346 8.08 1.00 -1.59
N ALA A 347 8.32 -0.28 -1.88
CA ALA A 347 7.82 -0.98 -3.05
C ALA A 347 6.29 -1.15 -3.05
N SER A 348 5.64 -1.06 -1.89
CA SER A 348 4.20 -1.18 -1.78
C SER A 348 3.49 -0.03 -2.49
N TRP A 349 2.43 -0.35 -3.22
CA TRP A 349 1.46 0.65 -3.68
C TRP A 349 0.65 1.16 -2.50
N TYR A 350 0.35 2.45 -2.49
CA TYR A 350 -0.46 3.08 -1.45
C TYR A 350 -1.95 2.95 -1.77
N ASP A 351 -2.30 3.08 -3.04
CA ASP A 351 -3.64 2.99 -3.59
C ASP A 351 -3.82 1.72 -4.44
N SER A 352 -5.07 1.33 -4.65
CA SER A 352 -5.45 0.19 -5.50
C SER A 352 -5.16 0.45 -6.98
N ASP A 353 -5.21 1.72 -7.38
CA ASP A 353 -5.02 2.18 -8.76
C ASP A 353 -3.55 2.11 -9.19
N LYS A 354 -2.64 1.92 -8.22
CA LYS A 354 -1.19 1.83 -8.43
C LYS A 354 -0.63 3.11 -9.03
N ASP A 355 -1.17 4.24 -8.61
CA ASP A 355 -0.73 5.56 -8.99
C ASP A 355 0.33 6.09 -8.02
N SER A 356 0.24 5.70 -6.74
CA SER A 356 1.14 6.20 -5.68
C SER A 356 1.84 5.09 -4.94
N ARG A 357 3.09 5.35 -4.53
CA ARG A 357 3.88 4.45 -3.69
C ARG A 357 3.87 4.92 -2.25
N VAL A 358 3.98 3.97 -1.33
CA VAL A 358 4.02 4.25 0.10
C VAL A 358 5.34 4.93 0.47
N LEU A 359 5.25 5.95 1.33
CA LEU A 359 6.33 6.56 2.07
C LEU A 359 6.16 6.28 3.56
N ARG A 360 7.26 6.04 4.27
CA ARG A 360 7.27 5.73 5.70
C ARG A 360 8.27 6.57 6.50
N GLY A 361 8.02 6.71 7.80
CA GLY A 361 8.99 7.23 8.78
C GLY A 361 8.96 8.72 9.08
N GLY A 362 8.36 9.55 8.22
CA GLY A 362 8.37 11.01 8.39
C GLY A 362 9.68 11.65 7.96
N SER A 363 9.82 12.96 8.15
CA SER A 363 11.03 13.70 7.75
C SER A 363 11.43 14.80 8.74
N TRP A 364 12.60 15.42 8.51
CA TRP A 364 13.20 16.43 9.40
C TRP A 364 12.33 17.68 9.63
N ASN A 365 11.35 17.98 8.78
CA ASN A 365 10.61 19.25 8.79
C ASN A 365 9.28 19.24 9.55
N TYR A 366 8.89 18.11 10.16
CA TYR A 366 7.62 18.02 10.90
C TYR A 366 7.75 18.45 12.36
N PHE A 367 6.71 19.11 12.86
CA PHE A 367 6.60 19.64 14.22
C PHE A 367 5.70 18.80 15.13
N ASN A 368 4.93 17.87 14.56
CA ASN A 368 3.99 17.03 15.28
C ASN A 368 4.60 15.63 15.48
N PRO A 369 4.73 15.13 16.73
CA PRO A 369 5.16 13.77 17.06
C PRO A 369 4.52 12.66 16.23
N GLU A 370 3.26 12.83 15.82
CA GLU A 370 2.49 11.85 15.04
C GLU A 370 3.16 11.45 13.72
N PHE A 371 3.97 12.33 13.12
CA PHE A 371 4.68 12.02 11.86
C PHE A 371 5.90 11.11 12.04
N PHE A 372 6.23 10.71 13.27
CA PHE A 372 7.43 9.92 13.58
C PHE A 372 7.09 8.51 14.10
N ARG A 373 5.80 8.14 14.10
CA ARG A 373 5.32 6.84 14.58
C ARG A 373 5.72 5.72 13.63
N CYS A 374 5.94 4.52 14.15
CA CYS A 374 6.26 3.35 13.33
C CYS A 374 5.15 3.01 12.33
N ALA A 375 3.89 3.34 12.64
CA ALA A 375 2.71 3.08 11.82
C ALA A 375 2.47 4.12 10.72
N ILE A 376 3.14 5.29 10.80
CA ILE A 376 2.80 6.40 9.93
C ILE A 376 3.08 6.05 8.47
N ARG A 377 2.08 6.30 7.62
CA ARG A 377 2.17 6.18 6.17
C ARG A 377 1.82 7.49 5.53
N ASP A 378 2.52 7.79 4.46
CA ASP A 378 2.16 8.79 3.48
C ASP A 378 2.34 8.18 2.08
N TYR A 379 2.10 8.97 1.05
CA TYR A 379 2.26 8.56 -0.32
C TYR A 379 2.80 9.66 -1.20
N SER A 380 3.33 9.25 -2.34
CA SER A 380 3.58 10.17 -3.44
C SER A 380 3.59 9.43 -4.76
N PHE A 381 3.30 10.16 -5.84
CA PHE A 381 3.44 9.63 -7.19
C PHE A 381 4.91 9.22 -7.44
N PRO A 382 5.17 8.09 -8.12
CA PRO A 382 6.51 7.56 -8.36
C PRO A 382 7.51 8.54 -8.97
N ARG A 383 7.02 9.48 -9.80
CA ARG A 383 7.80 10.51 -10.49
C ARG A 383 8.24 11.70 -9.62
N ASN A 384 7.59 11.91 -8.48
CA ASN A 384 7.83 13.10 -7.66
C ASN A 384 9.18 13.02 -6.95
N ARG A 385 9.84 14.17 -6.80
CA ARG A 385 11.16 14.31 -6.19
C ARG A 385 11.12 15.45 -5.18
N PHE A 386 11.19 15.13 -3.89
CA PHE A 386 11.16 16.11 -2.80
C PHE A 386 12.45 16.09 -1.99
N ASN A 387 12.84 17.23 -1.42
CA ASN A 387 13.99 17.36 -0.51
C ASN A 387 13.78 16.72 0.88
N LEU A 388 12.64 16.06 1.05
CA LEU A 388 12.22 15.35 2.27
C LEU A 388 12.12 13.84 2.03
N SER A 389 12.29 13.37 0.78
CA SER A 389 12.10 11.97 0.40
C SER A 389 13.43 11.34 0.01
N GLY A 390 13.81 10.28 0.74
CA GLY A 390 14.92 9.37 0.49
C GLY A 390 14.42 7.91 0.49
N PHE A 391 15.29 6.96 0.81
CA PHE A 391 14.92 5.53 0.85
C PHE A 391 15.97 4.66 1.57
N VAL A 392 15.52 3.47 1.99
CA VAL A 392 16.35 2.36 2.49
C VAL A 392 16.18 1.15 1.56
N VAL A 393 17.13 0.21 1.56
CA VAL A 393 17.10 -0.94 0.64
C VAL A 393 17.35 -2.27 1.37
N PRO A 394 16.38 -3.22 1.38
CA PRO A 394 16.61 -4.57 1.84
C PRO A 394 17.22 -5.51 0.80
N ARG A 395 17.76 -6.62 1.32
CA ARG A 395 18.32 -7.74 0.58
C ARG A 395 17.90 -9.06 1.21
N MET A 396 17.52 -10.02 0.38
CA MET A 396 17.23 -11.38 0.86
C MET A 396 18.52 -12.13 1.22
N PRO A 397 18.49 -13.04 2.22
CA PRO A 397 19.57 -14.00 2.42
C PRO A 397 19.91 -14.78 1.16
N PRO A 398 21.19 -15.05 0.86
CA PRO A 398 21.57 -15.91 -0.23
C PRO A 398 20.91 -17.27 0.04
N ASN A 399 20.11 -17.72 -0.91
CA ASN A 399 19.41 -18.99 -0.81
C ASN A 399 20.44 -20.13 -0.78
N PRO A 400 20.54 -20.94 0.30
CA PRO A 400 21.50 -22.03 0.36
C PRO A 400 21.24 -23.12 -0.69
N PHE A 401 20.05 -23.16 -1.30
CA PHE A 401 19.69 -24.12 -2.34
C PHE A 401 20.15 -23.72 -3.76
N PHE A 402 20.61 -22.48 -3.97
CA PHE A 402 21.08 -22.05 -5.29
C PHE A 402 22.50 -22.54 -5.65
N PHE A 403 23.26 -23.07 -4.69
CA PHE A 403 24.61 -23.60 -4.93
C PHE A 403 24.65 -25.06 -5.42
N TYR A 404 23.51 -25.78 -5.44
CA TYR A 404 23.48 -27.20 -5.83
C TYR A 404 22.95 -27.47 -7.26
N SER A 405 22.54 -26.45 -8.03
CA SER A 405 21.91 -26.66 -9.36
C SER A 405 22.80 -26.33 -10.57
N PHE A 406 24.06 -25.90 -10.37
CA PHE A 406 24.95 -25.49 -11.48
C PHE A 406 26.26 -26.28 -11.60
N SER A 407 26.36 -27.49 -11.03
CA SER A 407 27.59 -28.31 -11.14
C SER A 407 27.43 -29.64 -11.87
N CYS A 408 26.28 -29.95 -12.46
CA CYS A 408 26.07 -31.22 -13.18
C CYS A 408 25.48 -31.02 -14.58
N TYR A 409 26.10 -30.24 -15.47
CA TYR A 409 25.95 -30.38 -16.93
C TYR A 409 27.04 -29.58 -17.67
N PHE A 410 28.31 -29.91 -17.46
CA PHE A 410 29.38 -29.63 -18.43
C PHE A 410 30.52 -30.63 -18.22
N SER A 411 30.30 -31.89 -18.62
CA SER A 411 31.41 -32.78 -18.94
C SER A 411 31.78 -32.51 -20.40
N LEU A 412 32.76 -31.64 -20.59
CA LEU A 412 33.44 -31.45 -21.88
C LEU A 412 34.19 -32.74 -22.21
N SER A 413 33.75 -33.44 -23.26
CA SER A 413 34.56 -34.46 -23.93
C SER A 413 35.69 -33.75 -24.71
N PRO A 414 36.97 -34.13 -24.54
CA PRO A 414 38.04 -33.56 -25.36
C PRO A 414 38.00 -34.13 -26.79
N LEU A 415 37.98 -33.23 -27.77
CA LEU A 415 38.36 -33.51 -29.16
C LEU A 415 39.82 -33.98 -29.22
N GLY A 416 40.07 -35.09 -29.91
CA GLY A 416 41.42 -35.51 -30.27
C GLY A 416 41.43 -36.62 -31.33
N SER A 417 42.22 -36.38 -32.38
CA SER A 417 42.71 -37.27 -33.44
C SER A 417 41.72 -37.80 -34.51
N GLY A 418 41.81 -37.20 -35.71
CA GLY A 418 41.41 -37.86 -36.96
C GLY A 418 42.31 -39.07 -37.30
N PRO A 419 42.04 -39.79 -38.39
CA PRO A 419 42.80 -39.46 -39.61
C PRO A 419 42.09 -39.74 -40.97
N SER A 420 42.68 -39.12 -42.00
CA SER A 420 42.92 -39.59 -43.38
C SER A 420 41.78 -40.12 -44.25
N LEU A 421 41.53 -39.36 -45.32
CA LEU A 421 41.00 -39.81 -46.61
C LEU A 421 41.83 -40.98 -47.19
N GLU A 422 41.16 -42.08 -47.55
CA GLU A 422 41.65 -43.03 -48.53
C GLU A 422 40.58 -43.29 -49.60
N VAL A 423 41.01 -43.12 -50.84
CA VAL A 423 40.26 -43.38 -52.07
C VAL A 423 40.45 -44.85 -52.44
N SER A 424 39.36 -45.62 -52.58
CA SER A 424 39.37 -46.81 -53.45
C SER A 424 37.96 -47.30 -53.82
N ARG A 425 37.68 -47.21 -55.12
CA ARG A 425 36.91 -48.11 -56.01
C ARG A 425 35.97 -49.16 -55.35
N HIS A 426 34.68 -49.08 -55.67
CA HIS A 426 34.07 -49.90 -56.75
C HIS A 426 32.69 -49.38 -57.15
#